data_AF-A0A2V5NKK7-F1
#
_entry.id   AF-A0A2V5NKK7-F1
#
_cell.length_a   1.000
_cell.length_b   1.000
_cell.length_c   1.000
_cell.angle_alpha   90.00
_cell.angle_beta   90.00
_cell.angle_gamma   90.00
#
_symmetry.space_group_name_H-M   'P 1'
#
loop_
_entity.id
_entity.type
_entity.pdbx_description
1 polymer ?
#
loop_
_entity_poly.entity_id
_entity_poly.type
_entity_poly.pdbx_seq_one_letter_code
_entity_poly.pdbx_strand_id
1 'polypeptide(L)'
;MSRDDILLEAEMSMEKSVDYMTHEFAAVRTGKASPGLVENVDVHAYGSSMKLKQLALITTPEPRLLVVQPFDAGTVPDIERALKESK
;
A
#
# COMPACT_ATOMS: atom_id res chain seq x y z
N MET A 1 -3.59 -31.10 -28.24
CA MET A 1 -2.98 -30.85 -26.93
C MET A 1 -2.50 -32.18 -26.39
N SER A 2 -1.20 -32.29 -26.16
CA SER A 2 -0.61 -33.41 -25.44
C SER A 2 -1.03 -33.33 -23.96
N ARG A 3 -0.85 -34.43 -23.21
CA ARG A 3 -1.10 -34.43 -21.76
C ARG A 3 -0.27 -33.37 -21.03
N ASP A 4 0.95 -33.15 -21.49
CA ASP A 4 1.88 -32.20 -20.88
C ASP A 4 1.42 -30.76 -21.11
N ASP A 5 0.82 -30.46 -22.27
CA ASP A 5 0.25 -29.14 -22.55
C ASP A 5 -0.92 -28.81 -21.61
N ILE A 6 -1.77 -29.81 -21.29
CA ILE A 6 -2.91 -29.65 -20.39
C ILE A 6 -2.44 -29.42 -18.95
N LEU A 7 -1.40 -30.12 -18.52
CA LEU A 7 -0.82 -29.95 -17.18
C LEU A 7 -0.17 -28.58 -17.03
N LEU A 8 0.57 -28.12 -18.04
CA LEU A 8 1.20 -26.81 -18.04
C LEU A 8 0.17 -25.68 -18.00
N GLU A 9 -0.90 -25.76 -18.80
CA GLU A 9 -1.97 -24.74 -18.80
C GLU A 9 -2.69 -24.69 -17.43
N ALA A 10 -2.93 -25.85 -16.81
CA ALA A 10 -3.52 -25.93 -15.49
C ALA A 10 -2.63 -25.29 -14.42
N GLU A 11 -1.32 -25.57 -14.45
CA GLU A 11 -0.34 -24.99 -13.52
C GLU A 11 -0.28 -23.47 -13.65
N MET A 12 -0.20 -22.94 -14.88
CA MET A 12 -0.21 -21.50 -15.14
C MET A 12 -1.50 -20.82 -14.66
N SER A 13 -2.65 -21.47 -14.82
CA SER A 13 -3.94 -20.95 -14.36
C SER A 13 -4.01 -20.93 -12.82
N MET A 14 -3.44 -21.93 -12.16
CA MET A 14 -3.35 -21.98 -10.70
C MET A 14 -2.43 -20.89 -10.15
N GLU A 15 -1.23 -20.72 -10.71
CA GLU A 15 -0.31 -19.64 -10.32
C GLU A 15 -0.98 -18.27 -10.46
N LYS A 16 -1.60 -18.01 -11.60
CA LYS A 16 -2.30 -16.74 -11.84
C LYS A 16 -3.42 -16.47 -10.81
N SER A 17 -4.12 -17.53 -10.39
CA SER A 17 -5.17 -17.43 -9.37
C SER A 17 -4.59 -17.11 -7.99
N VAL A 18 -3.44 -17.70 -7.64
CA VAL A 18 -2.72 -17.42 -6.39
C VAL A 18 -2.17 -16.00 -6.37
N ASP A 19 -1.61 -15.53 -7.48
CA ASP A 19 -1.12 -14.16 -7.62
C ASP A 19 -2.25 -13.14 -7.46
N TYR A 20 -3.39 -13.39 -8.12
CA TYR A 20 -4.57 -12.55 -7.98
C TYR A 20 -5.07 -12.51 -6.53
N MET A 21 -5.17 -13.67 -5.87
CA MET A 21 -5.56 -13.76 -4.45
C MET A 21 -4.60 -12.96 -3.55
N THR A 22 -3.30 -13.05 -3.80
CA THR A 22 -2.27 -12.35 -3.01
C THR A 22 -2.39 -10.83 -3.19
N HIS A 23 -2.67 -10.38 -4.42
CA HIS A 23 -2.91 -8.97 -4.72
C HIS A 23 -4.16 -8.43 -3.99
N GLU A 24 -5.26 -9.19 -4.02
CA GLU A 24 -6.49 -8.83 -3.31
C GLU A 24 -6.25 -8.77 -1.79
N PHE A 25 -5.51 -9.74 -1.21
CA PHE A 25 -5.20 -9.72 0.22
C PHE A 25 -4.30 -8.55 0.64
N ALA A 26 -3.43 -8.04 -0.24
CA ALA A 26 -2.66 -6.84 0.03
C ALA A 26 -3.55 -5.59 0.19
N ALA A 27 -4.70 -5.56 -0.50
CA ALA A 27 -5.68 -4.47 -0.40
C ALA A 27 -6.63 -4.62 0.81
N VAL A 28 -6.76 -5.83 1.39
CA VAL A 28 -7.64 -6.09 2.52
C VAL A 28 -7.05 -5.54 3.83
N ARG A 29 -7.79 -4.65 4.49
CA ARG A 29 -7.44 -4.12 5.82
C ARG A 29 -7.57 -5.21 6.89
N THR A 30 -6.46 -5.87 7.22
CA THR A 30 -6.40 -6.94 8.23
C THR A 30 -6.41 -6.45 9.69
N GLY A 31 -6.66 -5.16 9.94
CA GLY A 31 -6.69 -4.57 11.28
C GLY A 31 -5.32 -4.40 11.95
N LYS A 32 -4.23 -4.78 11.26
CA LYS A 32 -2.85 -4.44 11.63
C LYS A 32 -2.47 -3.09 11.02
N ALA A 33 -1.63 -2.33 11.71
CA ALA A 33 -0.96 -1.17 11.13
C ALA A 33 -0.14 -1.67 9.93
N SER A 34 -0.64 -1.43 8.72
CA SER A 34 0.05 -1.69 7.47
C SER A 34 0.42 -0.34 6.87
N PRO A 35 1.67 -0.14 6.40
CA PRO A 35 2.06 1.07 5.69
C PRO A 35 1.03 1.40 4.59
N GLY A 36 0.54 0.36 3.90
CA GLY A 36 -0.42 0.39 2.79
C GLY A 36 -1.67 1.22 3.03
N LEU A 37 -2.06 1.35 4.30
CA LEU A 37 -3.24 2.09 4.71
C LEU A 37 -3.13 3.59 4.41
N VAL A 38 -1.92 4.16 4.52
CA VAL A 38 -1.71 5.61 4.44
C VAL A 38 -0.83 6.04 3.26
N GLU A 39 -0.13 5.12 2.60
CA GLU A 39 0.81 5.43 1.49
C GLU A 39 0.15 6.17 0.31
N ASN A 40 -1.11 5.84 0.05
CA ASN A 40 -1.88 6.32 -1.10
C ASN A 40 -2.74 7.55 -0.79
N VAL A 41 -2.66 8.07 0.44
CA VAL A 41 -3.33 9.32 0.83
C VAL A 41 -2.75 10.48 0.03
N ASP A 42 -3.64 11.30 -0.54
CA ASP A 42 -3.29 12.52 -1.23
C ASP A 42 -3.02 13.63 -0.22
N VAL A 43 -1.82 14.22 -0.30
CA VAL A 43 -1.34 15.29 0.57
C VAL A 43 -1.09 16.52 -0.29
N HIS A 44 -1.73 17.64 0.06
CA HIS A 44 -1.46 18.91 -0.58
C HIS A 44 -0.21 19.56 0.02
N ALA A 45 0.94 19.36 -0.64
CA ALA A 45 2.22 19.93 -0.25
C ALA A 45 2.86 20.67 -1.44
N TYR A 46 3.63 21.71 -1.15
CA TYR A 46 4.33 22.50 -2.19
C TYR A 46 3.42 23.01 -3.33
N GLY A 47 2.13 23.27 -3.04
CA GLY A 47 1.16 23.77 -4.01
C GLY A 47 0.61 22.73 -4.99
N SER A 48 0.90 21.44 -4.83
CA SER A 48 0.30 20.36 -5.64
C SER A 48 -0.14 19.18 -4.77
N SER A 49 -0.96 18.28 -5.32
CA SER A 49 -1.34 17.03 -4.64
C SER A 49 -0.29 15.96 -4.90
N MET A 50 0.31 15.42 -3.84
CA MET A 50 1.31 14.36 -3.91
C MET A 50 0.91 13.19 -3.00
N LYS A 51 1.36 11.98 -3.31
CA LYS A 51 1.09 10.83 -2.44
C LYS A 51 1.97 10.86 -1.20
N LEU A 52 1.44 10.46 -0.05
CA LEU A 52 2.19 10.45 1.21
C LEU A 52 3.51 9.67 1.11
N LYS A 53 3.53 8.56 0.37
CA LYS A 53 4.75 7.76 0.11
C LYS A 53 5.91 8.52 -0.54
N GLN A 54 5.62 9.63 -1.22
CA GLN A 54 6.63 10.46 -1.88
C GLN A 54 7.20 11.53 -0.94
N LEU A 55 6.47 11.86 0.14
CA LEU A 55 6.81 12.92 1.09
C LEU A 55 7.42 12.37 2.39
N ALA A 56 7.16 11.09 2.71
CA ALA A 56 7.58 10.48 3.95
C ALA A 56 7.93 8.99 3.82
N LEU A 57 8.85 8.54 4.66
CA LEU A 57 9.09 7.13 4.91
C LEU A 57 8.03 6.60 5.88
N ILE A 58 7.33 5.54 5.49
CA ILE A 58 6.28 4.92 6.31
C ILE A 58 6.79 3.58 6.84
N THR A 59 6.83 3.43 8.16
CA THR A 59 7.28 2.21 8.82
C THR A 59 6.26 1.76 9.86
N THR A 60 6.28 0.46 10.17
CA THR A 60 5.40 -0.16 11.16
C THR A 60 6.25 -0.93 12.18
N PRO A 61 6.85 -0.23 13.16
CA PRO A 61 7.69 -0.87 14.17
C PRO A 61 6.90 -1.82 15.06
N GLU A 62 5.60 -1.58 15.23
CA GLU A 62 4.70 -2.44 16.01
C GLU A 62 3.36 -2.64 15.28
N PRO A 63 2.62 -3.74 15.53
CA PRO A 63 1.36 -4.03 14.82
C PRO A 63 0.24 -3.01 15.00
N ARG A 64 0.37 -2.09 15.97
CA ARG A 64 -0.62 -1.05 16.29
C ARG A 64 -0.07 0.37 16.13
N LEU A 65 1.19 0.52 15.74
CA LEU A 65 1.85 1.80 15.60
C LEU A 65 2.36 1.96 14.17
N LEU A 66 1.93 3.04 13.52
CA LEU A 66 2.40 3.44 12.21
C LEU A 66 3.19 4.73 12.35
N VAL A 67 4.45 4.71 11.91
CA VAL A 67 5.37 5.84 12.00
C VAL A 67 5.55 6.42 10.61
N VAL A 68 5.19 7.68 10.45
CA VAL A 68 5.39 8.46 9.23
C VAL A 68 6.52 9.45 9.50
N GLN A 69 7.65 9.26 8.81
CA GLN A 69 8.83 10.10 8.95
C GLN A 69 9.00 10.96 7.69
N PRO A 70 8.60 12.25 7.73
CA PRO A 70 8.69 13.14 6.58
C PRO A 70 10.14 13.46 6.23
N PHE A 71 10.42 13.61 4.94
CA PHE A 71 11.74 14.02 4.46
C PHE A 71 12.02 15.51 4.74
N ASP A 72 10.97 16.32 4.79
CA ASP A 72 11.04 17.75 5.10
C ASP A 72 10.07 18.10 6.24
N ALA A 73 10.60 18.73 7.29
CA ALA A 73 9.82 19.17 8.45
C ALA A 73 8.72 20.19 8.08
N GLY A 74 8.88 20.94 6.99
CA GLY A 74 7.87 21.90 6.52
C GLY A 74 6.55 21.24 6.07
N THR A 75 6.57 19.94 5.74
CA THR A 75 5.40 19.20 5.23
C THR A 75 4.55 18.54 6.32
N VAL A 76 5.00 18.59 7.58
CA VAL A 76 4.30 17.99 8.73
C VAL A 76 2.85 18.48 8.87
N PRO A 77 2.52 19.78 8.76
CA PRO A 77 1.15 20.26 8.93
C PRO A 77 0.22 19.75 7.83
N ASP A 78 0.72 19.67 6.60
CA ASP A 78 -0.04 19.20 5.44
C ASP A 78 -0.32 17.71 5.53
N ILE A 79 0.68 16.92 5.95
CA ILE A 79 0.54 15.48 6.21
C ILE A 79 -0.48 15.22 7.32
N GLU A 80 -0.40 15.95 8.44
CA GLU A 80 -1.33 15.78 9.56
C GLU A 80 -2.77 16.06 9.13
N ARG A 81 -3.00 17.12 8.34
CA ARG A 81 -4.31 17.46 7.80
C ARG A 81 -4.83 16.37 6.87
N ALA A 82 -4.03 15.93 5.90
CA ALA A 82 -4.41 14.89 4.95
C ALA A 82 -4.80 13.57 5.64
N LEU A 83 -4.07 13.19 6.69
CA LEU A 83 -4.38 11.99 7.47
C LEU A 83 -5.68 12.11 8.28
N LYS A 84 -6.04 13.31 8.78
CA LYS A 84 -7.32 13.53 9.48
C LYS A 84 -8.52 13.54 8.52
N GLU A 85 -8.33 14.03 7.31
CA GLU A 85 -9.37 14.12 6.28
C GLU A 85 -9.60 12.78 5.55
N SER A 86 -8.59 11.91 5.50
CA SER A 86 -8.67 10.57 4.94
C SER A 86 -9.42 9.62 5.89
N LYS A 87 -10.75 9.69 5.87
CA LYS A 87 -11.66 8.82 6.62
C LYS A 87 -12.07 7.58 5.84
#